data_AF-A0A3A0BPH8-F1
#
_entry.id   AF-A0A3A0BPH8-F1
#
_cell.length_a   1.000
_cell.length_b   1.000
_cell.length_c   1.000
_cell.angle_alpha   90.00
_cell.angle_beta   90.00
_cell.angle_gamma   90.00
#
_symmetry.space_group_name_H-M   'P 1'
#
loop_
_entity.id
_entity.type
_entity.pdbx_description
1 polymer ?
#
loop_
_entity_poly.entity_id
_entity_poly.type
_entity_poly.pdbx_seq_one_letter_code
_entity_poly.pdbx_strand_id
1 'polypeptide(L)'
;MFRPILKFTVRRLQPDKRRFPAPPAELTRRARFVGPLLLLALLLTGCGSTAGNRAQAASTGQEALQNKGSDTMVNLALAWAEAYRQVNPDLLIAVTGGGSGTGIAALINGTVDIANVSRQIKPDEIAAAEANGVEPVEFVVAIDALAVVVHPSNPIDKLTIDQLSDIFTGKITNWKELGGLDAPIVLLSRETNSGTHVYFLE
;
A
#
# COMPACT_ATOMS: atom_id res chain seq x y z
N MET A 1 -0.97 26.37 -0.45
CA MET A 1 0.12 25.72 0.33
C MET A 1 -0.03 24.23 0.14
N PHE A 2 0.89 23.56 -0.57
CA PHE A 2 0.83 22.11 -0.75
C PHE A 2 1.08 21.43 0.59
N ARG A 3 0.15 20.58 1.04
CA ARG A 3 0.32 19.79 2.26
C ARG A 3 0.84 18.41 1.89
N PRO A 4 1.77 17.82 2.66
CA PRO A 4 2.15 16.43 2.47
C PRO A 4 0.94 15.52 2.77
N ILE A 5 0.53 14.75 1.78
CA ILE A 5 -0.69 13.91 1.83
C ILE A 5 -0.36 12.43 1.65
N LEU A 6 0.75 12.11 0.98
CA LEU A 6 1.15 10.72 0.76
C LEU A 6 1.93 10.21 1.96
N LYS A 7 1.40 9.14 2.53
CA LYS A 7 1.93 8.51 3.73
C LYS A 7 1.95 7.00 3.56
N PHE A 8 2.95 6.38 4.16
CA PHE A 8 2.80 5.01 4.61
C PHE A 8 2.27 4.99 6.02
N THR A 9 1.39 4.05 6.32
CA THR A 9 0.96 3.78 7.68
C THR A 9 1.27 2.34 8.02
N VAL A 10 2.03 2.12 9.09
CA VAL A 10 2.35 0.78 9.60
C VAL A 10 1.75 0.59 10.98
N ARG A 11 1.65 -0.66 11.43
CA ARG A 11 1.38 -0.93 12.84
C ARG A 11 2.66 -0.67 13.64
N ARG A 12 2.56 -0.03 14.81
CA ARG A 12 3.67 -0.09 15.76
C ARG A 12 3.91 -1.55 16.14
N LEU A 13 5.11 -2.05 15.85
CA LEU A 13 5.51 -3.39 16.29
C LEU A 13 5.70 -3.38 17.80
N GLN A 14 5.06 -4.32 18.49
CA GLN A 14 5.48 -4.65 19.87
C GLN A 14 6.95 -5.12 19.81
N PRO A 15 7.81 -4.65 20.73
CA PRO A 15 9.26 -4.83 20.64
C PRO A 15 9.74 -6.30 20.58
N ASP A 16 8.88 -7.29 20.85
CA ASP A 16 9.21 -8.71 20.84
C ASP A 16 8.83 -9.47 19.55
N LYS A 17 7.98 -8.94 18.65
CA LYS A 17 7.36 -9.80 17.61
C LYS A 17 7.99 -9.79 16.22
N ARG A 18 8.70 -8.75 15.78
CA ARG A 18 9.48 -8.81 14.52
C ARG A 18 10.64 -7.82 14.58
N ARG A 19 11.86 -8.33 14.84
CA ARG A 19 13.07 -7.57 14.47
C ARG A 19 13.13 -7.58 12.94
N PHE A 20 13.00 -6.42 12.32
CA PHE A 20 13.55 -6.27 10.97
C PHE A 20 15.01 -6.73 11.04
N PRO A 21 15.45 -7.68 10.20
CA PRO A 21 16.85 -8.04 10.16
C PRO A 21 17.63 -6.75 9.89
N ALA A 22 18.61 -6.45 10.74
CA ALA A 22 19.56 -5.38 10.45
C ALA A 22 20.14 -5.62 9.05
N PRO A 23 20.37 -4.57 8.24
CA PRO A 23 21.00 -4.74 6.94
C PRO A 23 22.30 -5.55 7.12
N PRO A 24 22.57 -6.55 6.26
CA PRO A 24 23.74 -7.39 6.45
C PRO A 24 24.99 -6.51 6.42
N ALA A 25 25.78 -6.56 7.50
CA ALA A 25 27.12 -6.01 7.50
C ALA A 25 27.91 -6.70 6.39
N GLU A 26 28.60 -5.93 5.56
CA GLU A 26 29.38 -6.44 4.43
C GLU A 26 30.28 -7.61 4.85
N LEU A 27 29.93 -8.80 4.37
CA LEU A 27 30.69 -10.03 4.58
C LEU A 27 31.65 -10.22 3.41
N THR A 28 32.86 -9.67 3.57
CA THR A 28 34.05 -10.14 2.84
C THR A 28 34.33 -11.59 3.22
N ARG A 29 33.69 -12.54 2.53
CA ARG A 29 33.92 -13.97 2.77
C ARG A 29 34.81 -14.56 1.67
N ARG A 30 36.11 -14.64 1.95
CA ARG A 30 37.05 -15.49 1.20
C ARG A 30 36.62 -16.95 1.36
N ALA A 31 36.22 -17.59 0.26
CA ALA A 31 35.94 -19.01 0.21
C ALA A 31 37.21 -19.81 0.52
N ARG A 32 37.17 -20.65 1.55
CA ARG A 32 38.14 -21.74 1.74
C ARG A 32 37.41 -23.05 1.45
N PHE A 33 37.76 -23.65 0.32
CA PHE A 33 37.41 -25.00 -0.07
C PHE A 33 38.07 -26.00 0.90
N VAL A 34 37.26 -26.82 1.57
CA VAL A 34 37.68 -28.12 2.11
C VAL A 34 36.51 -29.09 1.91
N GLY A 35 36.68 -30.03 0.99
CA GLY A 35 36.02 -31.34 1.08
C GLY A 35 37.05 -32.38 1.53
N PRO A 36 36.76 -33.69 1.46
CA PRO A 36 35.45 -34.37 1.43
C PRO A 36 35.35 -35.43 2.56
N LEU A 37 34.15 -35.96 2.89
CA LEU A 37 34.07 -37.21 3.68
C LEU A 37 32.87 -38.10 3.27
N LEU A 38 33.26 -39.22 2.67
CA LEU A 38 32.68 -40.56 2.56
C LEU A 38 31.15 -40.81 2.71
N LEU A 39 30.61 -41.43 1.64
CA LEU A 39 29.52 -42.42 1.68
C LEU A 39 29.91 -43.68 2.47
N LEU A 40 28.98 -44.32 3.19
CA LEU A 40 28.48 -45.72 2.97
C LEU A 40 27.59 -46.24 4.13
N ALA A 41 26.63 -47.13 3.78
CA ALA A 41 25.83 -48.10 4.57
C ALA A 41 24.40 -47.64 4.97
N LEU A 42 23.32 -47.99 4.25
CA LEU A 42 22.58 -49.26 4.08
C LEU A 42 21.83 -49.84 5.32
N LEU A 43 20.50 -49.73 5.23
CA LEU A 43 19.43 -50.74 5.45
C LEU A 43 18.97 -51.20 6.86
N LEU A 44 17.62 -51.28 6.95
CA LEU A 44 16.72 -52.07 7.84
C LEU A 44 16.57 -51.49 9.27
N THR A 45 15.40 -51.29 9.89
CA THR A 45 14.09 -51.97 9.90
C THR A 45 13.15 -51.16 10.81
N GLY A 46 11.82 -51.22 10.64
CA GLY A 46 10.91 -50.86 11.73
C GLY A 46 9.50 -50.41 11.33
N CYS A 47 8.60 -51.36 11.06
CA CYS A 47 7.16 -51.13 11.19
C CYS A 47 6.83 -50.86 12.66
N GLY A 48 6.29 -49.70 12.98
CA GLY A 48 5.85 -49.33 14.32
C GLY A 48 4.69 -48.34 14.25
N SER A 49 3.50 -48.84 14.56
CA SER A 49 2.36 -48.16 15.18
C SER A 49 2.01 -46.73 14.71
N THR A 50 0.86 -46.64 14.07
CA THR A 50 0.05 -45.45 13.81
C THR A 50 -0.01 -44.50 15.02
N ALA A 51 0.86 -43.50 15.03
CA ALA A 51 0.64 -42.23 15.69
C ALA A 51 0.77 -41.17 14.58
N GLY A 52 -0.35 -40.54 14.23
CA GLY A 52 -0.41 -39.52 13.20
C GLY A 52 0.44 -38.32 13.57
N ASN A 53 1.73 -38.37 13.22
CA ASN A 53 2.53 -37.19 13.03
C ASN A 53 1.93 -36.45 11.83
N ARG A 54 1.05 -35.49 12.12
CA ARG A 54 0.87 -34.34 11.24
C ARG A 54 2.27 -33.74 11.11
N ALA A 55 2.96 -34.09 10.03
CA ALA A 55 4.03 -33.29 9.52
C ALA A 55 3.42 -31.90 9.34
N GLN A 56 3.71 -31.02 10.29
CA GLN A 56 3.56 -29.59 10.11
C GLN A 56 4.39 -29.31 8.87
N ALA A 57 3.73 -29.17 7.72
CA ALA A 57 4.37 -28.62 6.55
C ALA A 57 4.81 -27.23 6.99
N ALA A 58 6.07 -27.11 7.39
CA ALA A 58 6.69 -25.83 7.61
C ALA A 58 6.55 -25.11 6.27
N SER A 59 5.65 -24.14 6.24
CA SER A 59 5.52 -23.22 5.12
C SER A 59 6.85 -22.50 5.00
N THR A 60 7.75 -23.05 4.19
CA THR A 60 8.87 -22.33 3.58
C THR A 60 8.37 -21.38 2.50
N GLY A 61 7.13 -20.89 2.64
CA GLY A 61 6.64 -19.76 1.88
C GLY A 61 7.32 -18.54 2.46
N GLN A 62 8.16 -17.88 1.67
CA GLN A 62 8.59 -16.51 1.97
C GLN A 62 7.33 -15.69 2.23
N GLU A 63 7.06 -15.33 3.49
CA GLU A 63 5.96 -14.44 3.83
C GLU A 63 6.25 -13.09 3.16
N ALA A 64 5.50 -12.78 2.11
CA ALA A 64 5.61 -11.51 1.42
C ALA A 64 5.04 -10.41 2.31
N LEU A 65 5.78 -9.31 2.44
CA LEU A 65 5.29 -8.09 3.07
C LEU A 65 4.12 -7.58 2.24
N GLN A 66 2.95 -7.44 2.87
CA GLN A 66 1.75 -6.97 2.22
C GLN A 66 1.61 -5.46 2.34
N ASN A 67 1.53 -4.78 1.20
CA ASN A 67 1.30 -3.35 1.08
C ASN A 67 -0.03 -3.10 0.33
N LYS A 68 -0.96 -2.35 0.94
CA LYS A 68 -2.27 -2.07 0.32
C LYS A 68 -2.76 -0.65 0.55
N GLY A 69 -3.49 -0.07 -0.40
CA GLY A 69 -4.29 1.13 -0.12
C GLY A 69 -4.43 2.07 -1.30
N SER A 70 -4.07 3.35 -1.09
CA SER A 70 -4.25 4.43 -2.06
C SER A 70 -3.77 4.08 -3.46
N ASP A 71 -4.68 4.17 -4.43
CA ASP A 71 -4.36 3.91 -5.84
C ASP A 71 -3.34 4.91 -6.40
N THR A 72 -3.30 6.13 -5.85
CA THR A 72 -2.31 7.15 -6.22
C THR A 72 -0.88 6.70 -5.92
N MET A 73 -0.70 5.84 -4.92
CA MET A 73 0.61 5.38 -4.47
C MET A 73 1.00 4.02 -5.04
N VAL A 74 0.12 3.30 -5.76
CA VAL A 74 0.40 1.92 -6.19
C VAL A 74 1.66 1.84 -7.05
N ASN A 75 1.78 2.68 -8.08
CA ASN A 75 2.95 2.66 -8.96
C ASN A 75 4.23 3.09 -8.24
N LEU A 76 4.13 4.05 -7.32
CA LEU A 76 5.25 4.50 -6.50
C LEU A 76 5.71 3.38 -5.54
N ALA A 77 4.77 2.70 -4.89
CA ALA A 77 5.04 1.56 -4.01
C ALA A 77 5.62 0.36 -4.76
N LEU A 78 5.16 0.08 -5.99
CA LEU A 78 5.76 -0.94 -6.86
C LEU A 78 7.21 -0.58 -7.22
N ALA A 79 7.48 0.68 -7.57
CA ALA A 79 8.84 1.14 -7.86
C ALA A 79 9.76 1.01 -6.64
N TRP A 80 9.26 1.33 -5.44
CA TRP A 80 9.99 1.12 -4.20
C TRP A 80 10.21 -0.36 -3.88
N ALA A 81 9.22 -1.21 -4.11
CA ALA A 81 9.36 -2.66 -3.93
C ALA A 81 10.47 -3.22 -4.82
N GLU A 82 10.50 -2.84 -6.10
CA GLU A 82 11.55 -3.26 -7.04
C GLU A 82 12.93 -2.73 -6.65
N ALA A 83 13.02 -1.47 -6.23
CA ALA A 83 14.27 -0.91 -5.73
C ALA A 83 14.75 -1.63 -4.45
N TYR A 84 13.84 -1.97 -3.53
CA TYR A 84 14.18 -2.64 -2.28
C TYR A 84 14.63 -4.09 -2.47
N ARG A 85 14.19 -4.77 -3.53
CA ARG A 85 14.71 -6.11 -3.88
C ARG A 85 16.22 -6.13 -4.11
N GLN A 86 16.83 -5.01 -4.51
CA GLN A 86 18.29 -4.90 -4.62
C GLN A 86 18.98 -4.85 -3.24
N VAL A 87 18.26 -4.41 -2.20
CA VAL A 87 18.76 -4.36 -0.81
C VAL A 87 18.52 -5.69 -0.11
N ASN A 88 17.36 -6.31 -0.33
CA ASN A 88 17.01 -7.61 0.24
C ASN A 88 16.29 -8.48 -0.81
N PRO A 89 17.03 -9.29 -1.58
CA PRO A 89 16.46 -10.13 -2.65
C PRO A 89 15.49 -11.21 -2.15
N ASP A 90 15.63 -11.60 -0.88
CA ASP A 90 14.82 -12.66 -0.25
C ASP A 90 13.50 -12.13 0.32
N LEU A 91 13.30 -10.80 0.35
CA LEU A 91 12.03 -10.21 0.77
C LEU A 91 11.14 -9.91 -0.43
N LEU A 92 9.97 -10.55 -0.46
CA LEU A 92 8.91 -10.23 -1.40
C LEU A 92 8.03 -9.12 -0.82
N ILE A 93 7.69 -8.13 -1.63
CA ILE A 93 6.74 -7.06 -1.27
C ILE A 93 5.59 -7.10 -2.27
N ALA A 94 4.40 -7.45 -1.80
CA ALA A 94 3.18 -7.49 -2.61
C ALA A 94 2.41 -6.19 -2.45
N VAL A 95 2.20 -5.46 -3.55
CA VAL A 95 1.52 -4.15 -3.56
C VAL A 95 0.15 -4.29 -4.20
N THR A 96 -0.91 -3.83 -3.54
CA THR A 96 -2.28 -3.83 -4.05
C THR A 96 -2.96 -2.47 -3.86
N GLY A 97 -3.77 -2.04 -4.83
CA GLY A 97 -4.62 -0.85 -4.70
C GLY A 97 -5.89 -1.11 -3.88
N GLY A 98 -6.89 -0.25 -4.10
CA GLY A 98 -8.23 -0.33 -3.51
C GLY A 98 -8.68 0.93 -2.77
N GLY A 99 -7.82 1.94 -2.66
CA GLY A 99 -8.12 3.21 -1.97
C GLY A 99 -7.61 3.26 -0.52
N SER A 100 -7.44 4.49 -0.01
CA SER A 100 -6.84 4.75 1.30
C SER A 100 -7.61 4.09 2.45
N GLY A 101 -8.95 4.15 2.45
CA GLY A 101 -9.74 3.53 3.53
C GLY A 101 -9.66 2.01 3.52
N THR A 102 -9.52 1.38 2.35
CA THR A 102 -9.27 -0.05 2.25
C THR A 102 -7.90 -0.43 2.83
N GLY A 103 -6.86 0.37 2.56
CA GLY A 103 -5.53 0.16 3.15
C GLY A 103 -5.57 0.30 4.68
N ILE A 104 -6.21 1.36 5.18
CA ILE A 104 -6.37 1.61 6.62
C ILE A 104 -7.16 0.48 7.28
N ALA A 105 -8.31 0.06 6.73
CA ALA A 105 -9.10 -1.03 7.27
C ALA A 105 -8.32 -2.37 7.28
N ALA A 106 -7.57 -2.66 6.21
CA ALA A 106 -6.70 -3.83 6.17
C ALA A 106 -5.60 -3.77 7.24
N LEU A 107 -5.01 -2.58 7.44
CA LEU A 107 -4.02 -2.35 8.49
C LEU A 107 -4.63 -2.48 9.87
N ILE A 108 -5.88 -2.10 10.10
CA ILE A 108 -6.58 -2.26 11.39
C ILE A 108 -6.95 -3.72 11.64
N ASN A 109 -7.29 -4.48 10.59
CA ASN A 109 -7.66 -5.89 10.68
C ASN A 109 -6.47 -6.86 10.68
N GLY A 110 -5.28 -6.39 10.30
CA GLY A 110 -4.02 -7.15 10.43
C GLY A 110 -3.74 -8.04 9.25
N THR A 111 -4.36 -7.70 8.12
CA THR A 111 -4.21 -8.42 6.86
C THR A 111 -3.13 -7.81 5.97
N VAL A 112 -2.56 -6.67 6.36
CA VAL A 112 -1.42 -6.03 5.68
C VAL A 112 -0.41 -5.48 6.67
N ASP A 113 0.84 -5.36 6.23
CA ASP A 113 1.95 -4.80 7.02
C ASP A 113 2.08 -3.28 6.80
N ILE A 114 1.80 -2.80 5.58
CA ILE A 114 1.86 -1.39 5.19
C ILE A 114 0.53 -0.97 4.55
N ALA A 115 -0.02 0.16 4.99
CA ALA A 115 -1.09 0.86 4.29
C ALA A 115 -0.54 2.05 3.50
N ASN A 116 -0.90 2.15 2.22
CA ASN A 116 -0.71 3.36 1.43
C ASN A 116 -1.88 4.31 1.69
N VAL A 117 -1.60 5.54 2.11
CA VAL A 117 -2.64 6.50 2.50
C VAL A 117 -2.37 7.85 1.86
N SER A 118 -3.36 8.38 1.14
CA SER A 118 -3.32 9.69 0.48
C SER A 118 -4.37 10.67 1.01
N ARG A 119 -4.64 10.60 2.31
CA ARG A 119 -5.50 11.52 3.09
C ARG A 119 -5.15 11.38 4.57
N GLN A 120 -5.74 12.21 5.43
CA GLN A 120 -5.65 11.97 6.88
C GLN A 120 -6.44 10.72 7.27
N ILE A 121 -5.97 9.99 8.28
CA ILE A 121 -6.76 8.94 8.94
C ILE A 121 -7.91 9.64 9.67
N LYS A 122 -9.12 9.13 9.49
CA LYS A 122 -10.33 9.72 10.07
C LYS A 122 -10.44 9.38 11.57
N PRO A 123 -11.16 10.19 12.36
CA PRO A 123 -11.35 9.92 13.80
C PRO A 123 -11.98 8.56 14.12
N ASP A 124 -12.93 8.11 13.31
CA ASP A 124 -13.57 6.79 13.43
C ASP A 124 -12.61 5.64 13.11
N GLU A 125 -11.71 5.83 12.14
CA GLU A 125 -10.63 4.88 11.82
C GLU A 125 -9.60 4.79 12.95
N ILE A 126 -9.26 5.91 13.61
CA ILE A 126 -8.38 5.93 14.79
C ILE A 126 -9.03 5.15 15.94
N ALA A 127 -10.30 5.44 16.25
CA ALA A 127 -11.04 4.72 17.29
C ALA A 127 -11.12 3.21 17.01
N ALA A 128 -11.33 2.83 15.73
CA ALA A 128 -11.33 1.43 15.32
C ALA A 128 -9.94 0.77 15.44
N ALA A 129 -8.87 1.50 15.18
CA ALA A 129 -7.50 1.02 15.38
C ALA A 129 -7.24 0.74 16.88
N GLU A 130 -7.57 1.70 17.74
CA GLU A 130 -7.42 1.59 19.20
C GLU A 130 -8.21 0.40 19.76
N ALA A 131 -9.47 0.24 19.33
CA ALA A 131 -10.31 -0.89 19.73
C ALA A 131 -9.73 -2.26 19.32
N ASN A 132 -8.95 -2.30 18.24
CA ASN A 132 -8.24 -3.50 17.78
C ASN A 132 -6.81 -3.62 18.33
N GLY A 133 -6.41 -2.75 19.27
CA GLY A 133 -5.05 -2.74 19.84
C GLY A 133 -3.97 -2.41 18.80
N VAL A 134 -4.33 -1.69 17.74
CA VAL A 134 -3.44 -1.25 16.68
C VAL A 134 -3.12 0.22 16.90
N GLU A 135 -1.83 0.55 16.96
CA GLU A 135 -1.36 1.93 16.89
C GLU A 135 -0.84 2.21 15.48
N PRO A 136 -1.57 2.95 14.63
CA PRO A 136 -1.11 3.34 13.31
C PRO A 136 0.03 4.36 13.43
N VAL A 137 1.15 4.09 12.76
CA VAL A 137 2.30 5.00 12.70
C VAL A 137 2.42 5.50 11.27
N GLU A 138 2.27 6.82 11.10
CA GLU A 138 2.33 7.47 9.79
C GLU A 138 3.76 7.94 9.45
N PHE A 139 4.19 7.67 8.22
CA PHE A 139 5.41 8.19 7.62
C PHE A 139 5.06 8.98 6.38
N VAL A 140 5.29 10.29 6.41
CA VAL A 140 5.13 11.15 5.24
C VAL A 140 6.23 10.81 4.23
N VAL A 141 5.83 10.47 3.01
CA VAL A 141 6.76 10.04 1.95
C VAL A 141 6.80 10.97 0.76
N ALA A 142 5.73 11.74 0.53
CA ALA A 142 5.67 12.68 -0.60
C ALA A 142 4.57 13.74 -0.43
N ILE A 143 4.68 14.77 -1.25
CA ILE A 143 3.63 15.77 -1.48
C ILE A 143 2.93 15.40 -2.78
N ASP A 144 1.61 15.54 -2.81
CA ASP A 144 0.76 15.24 -3.96
C ASP A 144 -0.03 16.48 -4.39
N ALA A 145 -0.50 16.48 -5.63
CA ALA A 145 -1.33 17.54 -6.20
C ALA A 145 -2.51 16.93 -6.97
N LEU A 146 -3.68 17.57 -6.84
CA LEU A 146 -4.85 17.22 -7.65
C LEU A 146 -4.90 18.07 -8.91
N ALA A 147 -5.26 17.42 -10.01
CA ALA A 147 -5.58 18.07 -11.26
C ALA A 147 -7.04 17.80 -11.62
N VAL A 148 -7.73 18.84 -12.07
CA VAL A 148 -9.01 18.69 -12.76
C VAL A 148 -8.72 18.67 -14.25
N VAL A 149 -9.23 17.66 -14.95
CA VAL A 149 -8.98 17.46 -16.38
C VAL A 149 -10.33 17.46 -17.09
N VAL A 150 -10.38 18.15 -18.23
CA VAL A 150 -11.52 18.13 -19.15
C VAL A 150 -11.15 17.35 -20.41
N HIS A 151 -12.15 16.97 -21.20
CA HIS A 151 -11.91 16.31 -22.48
C HIS A 151 -11.02 17.20 -23.40
N PRO A 152 -10.06 16.65 -24.15
CA PRO A 152 -9.12 17.44 -24.96
C PRO A 152 -9.76 18.38 -26.01
N SER A 153 -11.00 18.10 -26.43
CA SER A 153 -11.74 18.95 -27.37
C SER A 153 -12.57 20.05 -26.69
N ASN A 154 -12.58 20.12 -25.36
CA ASN A 154 -13.28 21.18 -24.64
C ASN A 154 -12.42 22.46 -24.69
N PRO A 155 -12.97 23.58 -25.21
CA PRO A 155 -12.20 24.82 -25.33
C PRO A 155 -11.91 25.52 -23.99
N ILE A 156 -12.55 25.09 -22.89
CA ILE A 156 -12.31 25.64 -21.56
C ILE A 156 -10.99 25.10 -21.01
N ASP A 157 -9.99 25.97 -20.89
CA ASP A 157 -8.65 25.63 -20.40
C ASP A 157 -8.41 26.04 -18.94
N LYS A 158 -9.32 26.82 -18.35
CA LYS A 158 -9.23 27.35 -16.98
C LYS A 158 -10.61 27.43 -16.33
N LEU A 159 -10.64 27.09 -15.04
CA LEU A 159 -11.81 27.24 -14.18
C LEU A 159 -11.36 27.84 -12.84
N THR A 160 -12.20 28.69 -12.25
CA THR A 160 -12.04 29.10 -10.87
C THR A 160 -12.49 28.00 -9.92
N ILE A 161 -12.08 28.07 -8.65
CA ILE A 161 -12.55 27.13 -7.62
C ILE A 161 -14.07 27.23 -7.43
N ASP A 162 -14.63 28.45 -7.50
CA ASP A 162 -16.07 28.65 -7.38
C ASP A 162 -16.84 27.99 -8.55
N GLN A 163 -16.33 28.13 -9.78
CA GLN A 163 -16.92 27.45 -10.95
C GLN A 163 -16.84 25.94 -10.81
N LEU A 164 -15.71 25.40 -10.31
CA LEU A 164 -15.60 23.98 -10.02
C LEU A 164 -16.61 23.54 -8.95
N SER A 165 -16.76 24.30 -7.87
CA SER A 165 -17.76 24.03 -6.83
C SER A 165 -19.19 24.03 -7.40
N ASP A 166 -19.53 25.03 -8.21
CA ASP A 166 -20.85 25.13 -8.84
C ASP A 166 -21.12 24.00 -9.84
N ILE A 167 -20.09 23.53 -10.55
CA ILE A 167 -20.17 22.33 -11.40
C ILE A 167 -20.44 21.09 -10.54
N PHE A 168 -19.61 20.83 -9.52
CA PHE A 168 -19.69 19.60 -8.70
C PHE A 168 -20.92 19.57 -7.77
N THR A 169 -21.55 20.73 -7.52
CA THR A 169 -22.83 20.84 -6.80
C THR A 169 -24.05 20.85 -7.73
N GLY A 170 -23.85 20.78 -9.05
CA GLY A 170 -24.91 20.72 -10.04
C GLY A 170 -25.63 22.04 -10.32
N LYS A 171 -25.07 23.18 -9.89
CA LYS A 171 -25.60 24.50 -10.25
C LYS A 171 -25.25 24.88 -11.69
N ILE A 172 -24.04 24.54 -12.13
CA ILE A 172 -23.61 24.64 -13.52
C ILE A 172 -23.62 23.24 -14.11
N THR A 173 -24.36 23.05 -15.20
CA THR A 173 -24.57 21.72 -15.81
C THR A 173 -24.28 21.69 -17.29
N ASN A 174 -23.96 22.83 -17.91
CA ASN A 174 -23.62 22.94 -19.32
C ASN A 174 -22.39 23.85 -19.53
N TRP A 175 -21.50 23.44 -20.43
CA TRP A 175 -20.27 24.19 -20.74
C TRP A 175 -20.52 25.60 -21.28
N LYS A 176 -21.68 25.88 -21.90
CA LYS A 176 -22.01 27.22 -22.39
C LYS A 176 -22.14 28.25 -21.28
N GLU A 177 -22.48 27.83 -20.06
CA GLU A 177 -22.56 28.69 -18.88
C GLU A 177 -21.18 29.24 -18.48
N LEU A 178 -20.12 28.62 -19.00
CA LEU A 178 -18.72 28.96 -18.76
C LEU A 178 -18.04 29.52 -20.03
N GLY A 179 -18.81 29.81 -21.09
CA GLY A 179 -18.29 30.28 -22.37
C GLY A 179 -17.78 29.19 -23.31
N GLY A 180 -18.10 27.92 -23.03
CA GLY A 180 -17.73 26.76 -23.84
C GLY A 180 -18.79 26.38 -24.87
N LEU A 181 -18.74 25.12 -25.31
CA LEU A 181 -19.72 24.54 -26.23
C LEU A 181 -21.10 24.41 -25.55
N ASP A 182 -22.19 24.44 -26.33
CA ASP A 182 -23.51 24.03 -25.81
C ASP A 182 -23.56 22.51 -25.68
N ALA A 183 -23.00 22.01 -24.58
CA ALA A 183 -22.86 20.60 -24.29
C ALA A 183 -23.00 20.35 -22.77
N PRO A 184 -23.72 19.30 -22.37
CA PRO A 184 -23.87 18.95 -20.96
C PRO A 184 -22.52 18.58 -20.32
N ILE A 185 -22.38 18.89 -19.03
CA ILE A 185 -21.25 18.47 -18.22
C ILE A 185 -21.54 17.08 -17.65
N VAL A 186 -20.66 16.13 -17.95
CA VAL A 186 -20.67 14.80 -17.35
C VAL A 186 -19.53 14.74 -16.34
N LEU A 187 -19.87 14.58 -15.05
CA LEU A 187 -18.90 14.51 -13.97
C LEU A 187 -18.38 13.09 -13.79
N LEU A 188 -17.06 12.96 -13.78
CA LEU A 188 -16.35 11.75 -13.39
C LEU A 188 -15.53 12.07 -12.15
N SER A 189 -15.74 11.33 -11.07
CA SER A 189 -15.01 11.49 -9.83
C SER A 189 -14.54 10.15 -9.29
N ARG A 190 -13.68 10.18 -8.27
CA ARG A 190 -13.20 8.97 -7.61
C ARG A 190 -14.23 8.46 -6.61
N GLU A 191 -14.22 7.15 -6.39
CA GLU A 191 -15.05 6.51 -5.36
C GLU A 191 -14.77 7.05 -3.96
N THR A 192 -15.77 7.00 -3.07
CA THR A 192 -15.73 7.61 -1.73
C THR A 192 -14.63 7.07 -0.81
N ASN A 193 -14.14 5.86 -1.06
CA ASN A 193 -13.03 5.24 -0.35
C ASN A 193 -11.64 5.76 -0.79
N SER A 194 -11.58 6.54 -1.87
CA SER A 194 -10.37 7.15 -2.39
C SER A 194 -9.89 8.30 -1.50
N GLY A 195 -8.58 8.38 -1.24
CA GLY A 195 -8.00 9.56 -0.61
C GLY A 195 -8.12 10.81 -1.50
N THR A 196 -8.00 10.65 -2.82
CA THR A 196 -8.23 11.74 -3.80
C THR A 196 -9.65 12.29 -3.70
N HIS A 197 -10.66 11.42 -3.53
CA HIS A 197 -12.05 11.87 -3.35
C HIS A 197 -12.18 12.73 -2.09
N VAL A 198 -11.68 12.23 -0.96
CA VAL A 198 -11.78 12.96 0.32
C VAL A 198 -11.02 14.29 0.24
N TYR A 199 -9.82 14.29 -0.33
CA TYR A 199 -9.00 15.50 -0.43
C TYR A 199 -9.61 16.54 -1.39
N PHE A 200 -10.38 16.13 -2.39
CA PHE A 200 -11.10 17.05 -3.28
C PHE A 200 -12.26 17.79 -2.58
N LEU A 201 -12.77 17.25 -1.47
CA LEU A 201 -13.87 17.85 -0.69
C LEU A 201 -13.41 18.79 0.42
N GLU A 202 -12.10 18.83 0.71
CA GLU A 202 -11.49 19.74 1.71
C GLU A 202 -11.40 21.19 1.20
#